data_AF-A0A1F6MAN6-F1
#
_entry.id   AF-A0A1F6MAN6-F1
#
_cell.length_a   1.000
_cell.length_b   1.000
_cell.length_c   1.000
_cell.angle_alpha   90.00
_cell.angle_beta   90.00
_cell.angle_gamma   90.00
#
_symmetry.space_group_name_H-M   'P 1'
#
loop_
_entity.id
_entity.type
_entity.pdbx_description
1 polymer ?
#
loop_
_entity_poly.entity_id
_entity_poly.type
_entity_poly.pdbx_seq_one_letter_code
_entity_poly.pdbx_strand_id
1 'polypeptide(L)'
;MSNILVKLRLRAPKESPVGTYRVAIMSLPEECDWQEYLPPEIQYIFKHFPQYKERIRQILAQGKAIGVRTVLRTPENILKAVHTISVHSQKNYIITWLPKLLRDKHYPVVTDDDRARAKGHNEDLDQAIETIVRDRLRFKRLVLIDEENIGINSEEQRLMTELSELIYPLQVDYAVFRVIADNAHERTEVAQSIIKALLVVGPIAHVLEKFAAGVGKIFAASADDILGESAELMALRGSGFSWRELAKRSRILIPVFAVATYGAYSVHHLLESGHLIQGGIVFGFSAVALSLTTAVQSLFMYRKNLVQLIADKKLLPPESSWATTKLALLQDFTNPARLGLFIGAAGAPVMGILGSVLGLMDNGWVLAAIGSTESIVAGLTVLFAGTINERRFQRKLQAFKPPQH
;
A
#
# COMPACT_ATOMS: atom_id res chain seq x y z
N MET A 1 37.06 32.47 10.01
CA MET A 1 36.50 31.28 9.31
C MET A 1 35.83 30.26 10.26
N SER A 2 35.41 30.62 11.48
CA SER A 2 34.79 29.66 12.44
C SER A 2 33.29 29.88 12.70
N ASN A 3 32.64 30.91 12.13
CA ASN A 3 31.26 31.27 12.45
C ASN A 3 30.20 30.90 11.39
N ILE A 4 30.58 30.20 10.31
CA ILE A 4 29.64 29.77 9.25
C ILE A 4 29.20 28.31 9.43
N LEU A 5 29.98 27.49 10.13
CA LEU A 5 29.69 26.05 10.32
C LEU A 5 28.69 25.73 11.44
N VAL A 6 28.36 26.67 12.33
CA VAL A 6 27.44 26.42 13.46
C VAL A 6 25.96 26.66 13.10
N LYS A 7 25.66 27.43 12.04
CA LYS A 7 24.27 27.78 11.67
C LYS A 7 23.50 26.72 10.87
N LEU A 8 24.15 25.65 10.41
CA LEU A 8 23.53 24.63 9.56
C LEU A 8 22.96 23.40 10.31
N ARG A 9 23.01 23.37 11.65
CA ARG A 9 22.55 22.20 12.46
C ARG A 9 21.37 22.47 13.41
N LEU A 10 20.67 23.60 13.28
CA LEU A 10 19.53 23.95 14.16
C LEU A 10 18.15 23.93 13.49
N ARG A 11 18.03 23.39 12.28
CA ARG A 11 16.71 23.00 11.77
C ARG A 11 16.48 21.55 12.17
N ALA A 12 15.61 21.35 13.17
CA ALA A 12 15.03 20.04 13.41
C ALA A 12 14.54 19.50 12.05
N PRO A 13 14.85 18.24 11.71
CA PRO A 13 14.36 17.67 10.46
C PRO A 13 12.83 17.81 10.44
N LYS A 14 12.25 18.17 9.28
CA LYS A 14 10.79 18.31 9.14
C LYS A 14 10.05 17.03 9.52
N GLU A 15 10.73 15.89 9.47
CA GLU A 15 10.23 14.58 9.84
C GLU A 15 11.24 13.85 10.74
N SER A 16 10.76 13.23 11.82
CA SER A 16 11.61 12.47 12.73
C SER A 16 12.03 11.13 12.11
N PRO A 17 13.32 10.77 12.09
CA PRO A 17 13.79 9.48 11.61
C PRO A 17 13.36 8.30 12.52
N VAL A 18 12.87 8.58 13.73
CA VAL A 18 12.45 7.57 14.72
C VAL A 18 10.94 7.28 14.62
N GLY A 19 10.28 7.85 13.61
CA GLY A 19 8.85 7.71 13.35
C GLY A 19 8.12 9.04 13.45
N THR A 20 7.36 9.35 12.40
CA THR A 20 6.44 10.49 12.37
C THR A 20 5.17 10.14 13.14
N TYR A 21 4.86 10.91 14.17
CA TYR A 21 3.59 10.84 14.87
C TYR A 21 2.88 12.19 14.83
N ARG A 22 1.56 12.17 14.72
CA ARG A 22 0.70 13.34 14.86
C ARG A 22 0.08 13.29 16.25
N VAL A 23 0.08 14.42 16.97
CA VAL A 23 -0.70 14.57 18.19
C VAL A 23 -1.79 15.59 17.89
N ALA A 24 -3.06 15.17 18.00
CA ALA A 24 -4.18 16.11 18.04
C ALA A 24 -4.47 16.40 19.51
N ILE A 25 -4.50 17.67 19.90
CA ILE A 25 -4.59 18.10 21.30
C ILE A 25 -5.94 18.76 21.52
N MET A 26 -6.56 18.46 22.64
CA MET A 26 -7.64 19.24 23.22
C MET A 26 -7.17 19.80 24.54
N SER A 27 -7.23 21.11 24.71
CA SER A 27 -6.77 21.81 25.91
C SER A 27 -7.88 22.58 26.60
N LEU A 28 -8.95 22.95 25.89
CA LEU A 28 -9.97 23.84 26.42
C LEU A 28 -11.28 23.09 26.75
N PRO A 29 -11.90 23.34 27.92
CA PRO A 29 -13.20 22.76 28.29
C PRO A 29 -14.30 22.93 27.24
N GLU A 30 -14.29 24.06 26.52
CA GLU A 30 -15.27 24.43 25.49
C GLU A 30 -15.15 23.56 24.24
N GLU A 31 -13.96 23.02 23.95
CA GLU A 31 -13.73 22.14 22.80
C GLU A 31 -14.57 20.87 22.88
N CYS A 32 -14.95 20.45 24.10
CA CYS A 32 -15.83 19.30 24.32
C CYS A 32 -17.21 19.45 23.63
N ASP A 33 -17.63 20.67 23.31
CA ASP A 33 -18.89 20.95 22.64
C ASP A 33 -18.75 21.08 21.12
N TRP A 34 -17.52 21.14 20.60
CA TRP A 34 -17.23 21.36 19.19
C TRP A 34 -17.00 20.04 18.44
N GLN A 35 -18.07 19.24 18.31
CA GLN A 35 -17.99 17.85 17.83
C GLN A 35 -17.22 17.67 16.51
N GLU A 36 -17.35 18.61 15.57
CA GLU A 36 -16.68 18.54 14.25
C GLU A 36 -15.15 18.69 14.32
N TYR A 37 -14.64 19.37 15.35
CA TYR A 37 -13.21 19.67 15.51
C TYR A 37 -12.50 18.70 16.45
N LEU A 38 -13.25 17.87 17.17
CA LEU A 38 -12.71 16.86 18.05
C LEU A 38 -11.96 15.76 17.27
N PRO A 39 -10.88 15.20 17.83
CA PRO A 39 -10.27 14.00 17.28
C PRO A 39 -11.31 12.85 17.17
N PRO A 40 -11.28 12.01 16.12
CA PRO A 40 -12.28 10.97 15.91
C PRO A 40 -12.46 10.00 17.08
N GLU A 41 -11.40 9.75 17.85
CA GLU A 41 -11.42 8.91 19.05
C GLU A 41 -12.23 9.55 20.17
N ILE A 42 -12.10 10.86 20.36
CA ILE A 42 -12.88 11.60 21.34
C ILE A 42 -14.34 11.72 20.89
N GLN A 43 -14.58 11.95 19.59
CA GLN A 43 -15.93 11.88 19.02
C GLN A 43 -16.59 10.52 19.29
N TYR A 44 -15.84 9.43 19.11
CA TYR A 44 -16.31 8.07 19.41
C TYR A 44 -16.66 7.90 20.90
N ILE A 45 -15.78 8.33 21.80
CA ILE A 45 -16.01 8.25 23.25
C ILE A 45 -17.27 9.05 23.61
N PHE A 46 -17.41 10.28 23.15
CA PHE A 46 -18.58 11.11 23.49
C PHE A 46 -19.89 10.56 22.93
N LYS A 47 -19.84 9.98 21.71
CA LYS A 47 -21.02 9.40 21.06
C LYS A 47 -21.52 8.14 21.78
N HIS A 48 -20.62 7.28 22.25
CA HIS A 48 -20.98 5.97 22.81
C HIS A 48 -20.96 5.93 24.34
N PHE A 49 -20.22 6.84 24.98
CA PHE A 49 -20.03 6.92 26.42
C PHE A 49 -20.07 8.38 26.89
N PRO A 50 -21.25 9.04 26.80
CA PRO A 50 -21.38 10.47 27.06
C PRO A 50 -20.98 10.88 28.49
N GLN A 51 -21.01 9.96 29.45
CA GLN A 51 -20.56 10.19 30.82
C GLN A 51 -19.09 10.64 30.93
N TYR A 52 -18.24 10.28 29.96
CA TYR A 52 -16.84 10.69 29.96
C TYR A 52 -16.64 12.12 29.47
N LYS A 53 -17.64 12.74 28.82
CA LYS A 53 -17.56 14.13 28.36
C LYS A 53 -17.31 15.10 29.51
N GLU A 54 -18.07 14.96 30.60
CA GLU A 54 -17.89 15.82 31.77
C GLU A 54 -16.60 15.54 32.52
N ARG A 55 -16.20 14.27 32.63
CA ARG A 55 -14.92 13.90 33.26
C ARG A 55 -13.74 14.48 32.48
N ILE A 56 -13.79 14.44 31.15
CA ILE A 56 -12.77 15.06 30.30
C ILE A 56 -12.79 16.57 30.47
N ARG A 57 -13.97 17.22 30.43
CA ARG A 57 -14.10 18.67 30.63
C ARG A 57 -13.50 19.13 31.96
N GLN A 58 -13.70 18.37 33.03
CA GLN A 58 -13.14 18.66 34.35
C GLN A 58 -11.61 18.61 34.34
N ILE A 59 -11.01 17.62 33.66
CA ILE A 59 -9.55 17.56 33.51
C ILE A 59 -9.03 18.76 32.73
N LEU A 60 -9.71 19.13 31.63
CA LEU A 60 -9.31 20.28 30.81
C LEU A 60 -9.36 21.60 31.62
N ALA A 61 -10.37 21.75 32.47
CA ALA A 61 -10.52 22.92 33.34
C ALA A 61 -9.42 23.04 34.42
N GLN A 62 -8.66 21.98 34.66
CA GLN A 62 -7.55 21.94 35.62
C GLN A 62 -6.18 22.20 34.96
N GLY A 63 -6.14 22.84 33.79
CA GLY A 63 -4.88 23.18 33.12
C GLY A 63 -4.16 21.99 32.49
N LYS A 64 -4.91 20.95 32.11
CA LYS A 64 -4.39 19.74 31.45
C LYS A 64 -5.01 19.60 30.07
N ALA A 65 -4.31 18.91 29.18
CA ALA A 65 -4.78 18.64 27.83
C ALA A 65 -4.79 17.14 27.52
N ILE A 66 -5.74 16.71 26.69
CA ILE A 66 -5.78 15.34 26.18
C ILE A 66 -5.24 15.33 24.75
N GLY A 67 -4.14 14.62 24.56
CA GLY A 67 -3.54 14.36 23.26
C GLY A 67 -3.95 13.00 22.70
N VAL A 68 -4.23 12.96 21.41
CA VAL A 68 -4.39 11.73 20.64
C VAL A 68 -3.15 11.53 19.79
N ARG A 69 -2.22 10.70 20.27
CA ARG A 69 -1.00 10.36 19.55
C ARG A 69 -1.30 9.28 18.51
N THR A 70 -1.09 9.59 17.24
CA THR A 70 -1.26 8.67 16.10
C THR A 70 0.07 8.49 15.38
N VAL A 71 0.50 7.25 15.22
CA VAL A 71 1.67 6.88 14.41
C VAL A 71 1.30 6.94 12.93
N LEU A 72 2.10 7.67 12.16
CA LEU A 72 1.88 7.88 10.72
C LEU A 72 2.67 6.91 9.84
N ARG A 73 3.67 6.21 10.39
CA ARG A 73 4.41 5.16 9.70
C ARG A 73 4.67 4.00 10.65
N THR A 74 4.38 2.80 10.20
CA THR A 74 4.59 1.55 10.92
C THR A 74 6.07 1.45 11.31
N PRO A 75 6.37 1.21 12.59
CA PRO A 75 7.73 0.97 13.05
C PRO A 75 8.43 -0.13 12.22
N GLU A 76 9.66 0.12 11.79
CA GLU A 76 10.42 -0.80 10.92
C GLU A 76 10.57 -2.20 11.52
N ASN A 77 10.69 -2.30 12.85
CA ASN A 77 10.76 -3.59 13.54
C ASN A 77 9.48 -4.43 13.37
N ILE A 78 8.31 -3.79 13.32
CA ILE A 78 7.04 -4.47 13.03
C ILE A 78 6.99 -4.89 11.57
N LEU A 79 7.41 -4.02 10.63
CA LEU A 79 7.45 -4.36 9.20
C LEU A 79 8.38 -5.55 8.93
N LYS A 80 9.57 -5.55 9.53
CA LYS A 80 10.52 -6.67 9.46
C LYS A 80 9.93 -7.95 10.03
N ALA A 81 9.27 -7.89 11.19
CA ALA A 81 8.63 -9.06 11.78
C ALA A 81 7.50 -9.62 10.89
N VAL A 82 6.67 -8.75 10.29
CA VAL A 82 5.65 -9.18 9.33
C VAL A 82 6.28 -9.83 8.11
N HIS A 83 7.36 -9.24 7.59
CA HIS A 83 8.11 -9.80 6.47
C HIS A 83 8.63 -11.22 6.79
N THR A 84 9.37 -11.38 7.88
CA THR A 84 9.93 -12.67 8.34
C THR A 84 8.85 -13.76 8.43
N ILE A 85 7.72 -13.49 9.11
CA ILE A 85 6.61 -14.45 9.23
C ILE A 85 6.00 -14.77 7.86
N SER A 86 5.79 -13.75 7.04
CA SER A 86 5.18 -13.91 5.71
C SER A 86 6.03 -14.81 4.80
N VAL A 87 7.34 -14.58 4.76
CA VAL A 87 8.28 -15.28 3.87
C VAL A 87 8.56 -16.69 4.35
N HIS A 88 8.87 -16.86 5.65
CA HIS A 88 9.39 -18.13 6.15
C HIS A 88 8.29 -19.12 6.55
N SER A 89 7.10 -18.65 6.93
CA SER A 89 6.01 -19.52 7.40
C SER A 89 4.75 -19.41 6.54
N GLN A 90 4.36 -18.20 6.14
CA GLN A 90 3.01 -17.93 5.61
C GLN A 90 2.96 -17.78 4.07
N LYS A 91 3.96 -18.28 3.33
CA LYS A 91 4.01 -18.31 1.84
C LYS A 91 3.65 -16.95 1.20
N ASN A 92 4.17 -15.87 1.76
CA ASN A 92 3.99 -14.47 1.32
C ASN A 92 2.56 -13.93 1.50
N TYR A 93 1.72 -14.59 2.30
CA TYR A 93 0.41 -14.06 2.72
C TYR A 93 0.54 -13.25 4.01
N ILE A 94 -0.25 -12.18 4.12
CA ILE A 94 -0.43 -11.40 5.35
C ILE A 94 -1.89 -11.32 5.76
N ILE A 95 -2.83 -11.29 4.80
CA ILE A 95 -4.26 -11.05 5.09
C ILE A 95 -4.92 -12.19 5.87
N THR A 96 -4.33 -13.39 5.84
CA THR A 96 -4.90 -14.60 6.44
C THR A 96 -4.65 -14.70 7.95
N TRP A 97 -3.59 -14.05 8.45
CA TRP A 97 -3.15 -14.17 9.85
C TRP A 97 -2.93 -12.83 10.54
N LEU A 98 -2.40 -11.81 9.86
CA LEU A 98 -2.01 -10.54 10.49
C LEU A 98 -3.21 -9.81 11.13
N PRO A 99 -4.38 -9.70 10.47
CA PRO A 99 -5.56 -9.11 11.11
C PRO A 99 -5.99 -9.85 12.38
N LYS A 100 -5.92 -11.19 12.38
CA LYS A 100 -6.29 -12.03 13.53
C LYS A 100 -5.28 -11.92 14.67
N LEU A 101 -3.98 -11.83 14.34
CA LEU A 101 -2.92 -11.62 15.33
C LEU A 101 -3.07 -10.25 16.02
N LEU A 102 -3.30 -9.20 15.24
CA LEU A 102 -3.42 -7.84 15.78
C LEU A 102 -4.72 -7.64 16.58
N ARG A 103 -5.84 -8.23 16.13
CA ARG A 103 -7.14 -8.12 16.80
C ARG A 103 -7.28 -9.03 18.01
N ASP A 104 -7.12 -10.33 17.77
CA ASP A 104 -7.56 -11.36 18.71
C ASP A 104 -6.37 -12.03 19.41
N LYS A 105 -5.14 -11.57 19.14
CA LYS A 105 -3.90 -12.27 19.52
C LYS A 105 -3.93 -13.73 19.09
N HIS A 106 -4.54 -14.03 17.94
CA HIS A 106 -4.54 -15.37 17.39
C HIS A 106 -3.22 -15.60 16.65
N TYR A 107 -2.41 -16.53 17.15
CA TYR A 107 -1.05 -16.73 16.64
C TYR A 107 -1.11 -17.45 15.28
N PRO A 108 -0.29 -17.05 14.30
CA PRO A 108 -0.17 -17.82 13.06
C PRO A 108 0.36 -19.23 13.38
N VAL A 109 -0.12 -20.22 12.65
CA VAL A 109 0.38 -21.61 12.78
C VAL A 109 1.79 -21.67 12.18
N VAL A 110 2.78 -21.94 13.03
CA VAL A 110 4.20 -22.06 12.67
C VAL A 110 4.69 -23.48 13.00
N THR A 111 5.28 -24.15 12.01
CA THR A 111 5.85 -25.51 12.17
C THR A 111 7.33 -25.45 12.50
N ASP A 112 7.91 -26.56 12.97
CA ASP A 112 9.35 -26.62 13.26
C ASP A 112 10.21 -26.50 12.00
N ASP A 113 9.72 -26.97 10.86
CA ASP A 113 10.36 -26.75 9.56
C ASP A 113 10.42 -25.26 9.19
N ASP A 114 9.39 -24.48 9.52
CA ASP A 114 9.41 -23.03 9.31
C ASP A 114 10.48 -22.37 10.20
N ARG A 115 10.56 -22.78 11.48
CA ARG A 115 11.56 -22.28 12.43
C ARG A 115 12.97 -22.61 11.97
N ALA A 116 13.22 -23.84 11.52
CA ALA A 116 14.51 -24.25 10.98
C ALA A 116 14.90 -23.43 9.75
N ARG A 117 13.94 -23.16 8.86
CA ARG A 117 14.14 -22.31 7.68
C ARG A 117 14.49 -20.87 8.05
N ALA A 118 13.75 -20.26 8.97
CA ALA A 118 14.03 -18.89 9.42
C ALA A 118 15.41 -18.79 10.10
N LYS A 119 15.77 -19.76 10.95
CA LYS A 119 17.09 -19.84 11.59
C LYS A 119 18.22 -19.94 10.57
N GLY A 120 18.01 -20.65 9.45
CA GLY A 120 18.96 -20.70 8.34
C GLY A 120 19.26 -19.34 7.70
N HIS A 121 18.39 -18.35 7.91
CA HIS A 121 18.56 -16.96 7.47
C HIS A 121 18.89 -15.99 8.62
N ASN A 122 19.23 -16.49 9.81
CA ASN A 122 19.49 -15.71 11.02
C ASN A 122 18.28 -14.85 11.46
N GLU A 123 17.07 -15.38 11.25
CA GLU A 123 15.80 -14.78 11.67
C GLU A 123 15.06 -15.70 12.65
N ASP A 124 14.26 -15.12 13.55
CA ASP A 124 13.49 -15.84 14.57
C ASP A 124 11.99 -15.51 14.44
N LEU A 125 11.18 -16.55 14.19
CA LEU A 125 9.74 -16.44 14.00
C LEU A 125 9.00 -16.15 15.31
N ASP A 126 9.44 -16.73 16.43
CA ASP A 126 8.79 -16.57 17.71
C ASP A 126 9.05 -15.13 18.22
N GLN A 127 10.29 -14.63 18.08
CA GLN A 127 10.63 -13.23 18.35
C GLN A 127 9.87 -12.24 17.46
N ALA A 128 9.65 -12.59 16.18
CA ALA A 128 8.88 -11.77 15.26
C ALA A 128 7.41 -11.65 15.71
N ILE A 129 6.78 -12.76 16.11
CA ILE A 129 5.41 -12.76 16.65
C ILE A 129 5.33 -11.90 17.91
N GLU A 130 6.26 -12.09 18.86
CA GLU A 130 6.30 -11.31 20.10
C GLU A 130 6.45 -9.82 19.84
N THR A 131 7.30 -9.44 18.88
CA THR A 131 7.51 -8.04 18.50
C THR A 131 6.20 -7.40 18.02
N ILE A 132 5.46 -8.08 17.14
CA ILE A 132 4.16 -7.60 16.64
C ILE A 132 3.17 -7.49 17.80
N VAL A 133 3.04 -8.53 18.62
CA VAL A 133 2.08 -8.55 19.73
C VAL A 133 2.39 -7.45 20.74
N ARG A 134 3.65 -7.26 21.11
CA ARG A 134 4.08 -6.22 22.07
C ARG A 134 3.78 -4.81 21.54
N ASP A 135 4.13 -4.54 20.29
CA ASP A 135 4.11 -3.18 19.75
C ASP A 135 2.77 -2.81 19.07
N ARG A 136 1.81 -3.74 18.92
CA ARG A 136 0.52 -3.50 18.23
C ARG A 136 -0.33 -2.35 18.77
N LEU A 137 -0.18 -1.99 20.05
CA LEU A 137 -0.95 -0.91 20.68
C LEU A 137 -0.24 0.46 20.62
N ARG A 138 0.96 0.51 20.02
CA ARG A 138 1.73 1.76 19.92
C ARG A 138 1.23 2.70 18.83
N PHE A 139 0.35 2.23 17.94
CA PHE A 139 -0.07 2.97 16.75
C PHE A 139 -0.98 4.16 17.06
N LYS A 140 -1.79 4.07 18.11
CA LYS A 140 -2.74 5.12 18.47
C LYS A 140 -2.93 5.07 19.98
N ARG A 141 -2.73 6.19 20.68
CA ARG A 141 -2.75 6.25 22.15
C ARG A 141 -3.27 7.60 22.63
N LEU A 142 -4.10 7.57 23.67
CA LEU A 142 -4.45 8.77 24.42
C LEU A 142 -3.33 9.10 25.40
N VAL A 143 -2.91 10.36 25.40
CA VAL A 143 -1.89 10.88 26.30
C VAL A 143 -2.48 12.06 27.06
N LEU A 144 -2.16 12.15 28.33
CA LEU A 144 -2.47 13.33 29.13
C LEU A 144 -1.23 14.23 29.11
N ILE A 145 -1.45 15.51 28.85
CA ILE A 145 -0.44 16.54 28.77
C ILE A 145 -0.75 17.50 29.91
N ASP A 146 0.25 17.73 30.76
CA ASP A 146 0.16 18.69 31.85
C ASP A 146 0.69 20.04 31.32
N GLU A 147 -0.21 20.99 31.04
CA GLU A 147 0.18 22.27 30.43
C GLU A 147 0.67 23.27 31.46
N GLU A 148 0.16 23.18 32.70
CA GLU A 148 0.47 24.10 33.80
C GLU A 148 1.52 23.54 34.79
N ASN A 149 2.08 22.34 34.52
CA ASN A 149 3.04 21.64 35.40
C ASN A 149 2.50 21.36 36.80
N ILE A 150 1.21 21.08 36.92
CA ILE A 150 0.50 20.81 38.19
C ILE A 150 0.80 19.38 38.68
N GLY A 151 1.21 18.49 37.78
CA GLY A 151 1.38 17.07 37.99
C GLY A 151 0.13 16.26 37.64
N ILE A 152 0.35 14.97 37.35
CA ILE A 152 -0.72 14.02 37.02
C ILE A 152 -1.00 13.14 38.24
N ASN A 153 -2.24 13.15 38.72
CA ASN A 153 -2.66 12.34 39.86
C ASN A 153 -3.11 10.92 39.45
N SER A 154 -3.32 10.05 40.43
CA SER A 154 -3.70 8.65 40.20
C SER A 154 -5.09 8.48 39.59
N GLU A 155 -6.04 9.39 39.85
CA GLU A 155 -7.39 9.33 39.28
C GLU A 155 -7.38 9.67 37.79
N GLU A 156 -6.58 10.66 37.40
CA GLU A 156 -6.35 11.04 36.01
C GLU A 156 -5.66 9.91 35.23
N GLN A 157 -4.67 9.24 35.83
CA GLN A 157 -4.05 8.06 35.23
C GLN A 157 -5.04 6.92 35.02
N ARG A 158 -5.96 6.70 35.98
CA ARG A 158 -7.04 5.72 35.84
C ARG A 158 -8.00 6.11 34.71
N LEU A 159 -8.43 7.37 34.66
CA LEU A 159 -9.28 7.85 33.57
C LEU A 159 -8.60 7.64 32.21
N MET A 160 -7.32 7.98 32.06
CA MET A 160 -6.61 7.77 30.81
C MET A 160 -6.51 6.29 30.42
N THR A 161 -6.42 5.40 31.40
CA THR A 161 -6.44 3.95 31.18
C THR A 161 -7.81 3.50 30.70
N GLU A 162 -8.88 3.92 31.39
CA GLU A 162 -10.28 3.65 31.00
C GLU A 162 -10.56 4.13 29.57
N LEU A 163 -10.23 5.39 29.26
CA LEU A 163 -10.43 5.96 27.92
C LEU A 163 -9.62 5.21 26.85
N SER A 164 -8.41 4.75 27.19
CA SER A 164 -7.58 3.96 26.27
C SER A 164 -8.19 2.58 25.97
N GLU A 165 -8.83 1.95 26.96
CA GLU A 165 -9.56 0.70 26.78
C GLU A 165 -10.80 0.87 25.89
N LEU A 166 -11.54 1.97 26.05
CA LEU A 166 -12.73 2.26 25.21
C LEU A 166 -12.37 2.38 23.72
N ILE A 167 -11.20 2.94 23.41
CA ILE A 167 -10.76 3.10 22.02
C ILE A 167 -9.92 1.93 21.51
N TYR A 168 -9.69 0.90 22.32
CA TYR A 168 -8.87 -0.27 21.96
C TYR A 168 -9.27 -0.90 20.61
N PRO A 169 -10.57 -1.15 20.31
CA PRO A 169 -10.97 -1.69 19.01
C PRO A 169 -10.54 -0.79 17.84
N LEU A 170 -10.58 0.52 18.03
CA LEU A 170 -10.19 1.51 17.03
C LEU A 170 -8.68 1.54 16.81
N GLN A 171 -7.90 1.44 17.90
CA GLN A 171 -6.43 1.38 17.84
C GLN A 171 -5.97 0.16 17.05
N VAL A 172 -6.58 -0.99 17.32
CA VAL A 172 -6.29 -2.27 16.65
C VAL A 172 -6.63 -2.19 15.16
N ASP A 173 -7.82 -1.70 14.81
CA ASP A 173 -8.23 -1.58 13.40
C ASP A 173 -7.32 -0.60 12.64
N TYR A 174 -6.92 0.50 13.29
CA TYR A 174 -5.94 1.42 12.74
C TYR A 174 -4.57 0.75 12.55
N ALA A 175 -4.11 -0.05 13.52
CA ALA A 175 -2.84 -0.77 13.43
C ALA A 175 -2.84 -1.79 12.27
N VAL A 176 -3.89 -2.61 12.15
CA VAL A 176 -4.05 -3.56 11.02
C VAL A 176 -3.98 -2.82 9.70
N PHE A 177 -4.77 -1.74 9.59
CA PHE A 177 -4.81 -0.93 8.40
C PHE A 177 -3.44 -0.34 8.05
N ARG A 178 -2.78 0.30 9.02
CA ARG A 178 -1.50 1.00 8.84
C ARG A 178 -0.37 0.03 8.50
N VAL A 179 -0.30 -1.12 9.16
CA VAL A 179 0.72 -2.15 8.86
C VAL A 179 0.55 -2.70 7.45
N ILE A 180 -0.68 -2.99 7.01
CA ILE A 180 -0.93 -3.48 5.64
C ILE A 180 -0.55 -2.39 4.62
N ALA A 181 -0.96 -1.15 4.85
CA ALA A 181 -0.70 -0.03 3.94
C ALA A 181 0.79 0.29 3.82
N ASP A 182 1.53 0.34 4.92
CA ASP A 182 2.95 0.69 4.90
C ASP A 182 3.83 -0.46 4.42
N ASN A 183 3.49 -1.71 4.77
CA ASN A 183 4.15 -2.89 4.21
C ASN A 183 3.98 -2.96 2.68
N ALA A 184 2.87 -2.43 2.15
CA ALA A 184 2.68 -2.26 0.72
C ALA A 184 3.48 -1.07 0.18
N HIS A 185 3.56 0.05 0.91
CA HIS A 185 4.24 1.27 0.48
C HIS A 185 5.76 1.11 0.37
N GLU A 186 6.43 0.44 1.32
CA GLU A 186 7.88 0.13 1.23
C GLU A 186 8.24 -0.68 -0.02
N ARG A 187 7.25 -1.35 -0.62
CA ARG A 187 7.43 -2.14 -1.85
C ARG A 187 7.23 -1.31 -3.13
N THR A 188 7.01 0.01 -3.04
CA THR A 188 6.54 0.84 -4.18
C THR A 188 7.32 2.13 -4.49
N GLU A 189 8.61 2.23 -4.13
CA GLU A 189 9.49 3.36 -4.56
C GLU A 189 9.53 3.59 -6.10
N VAL A 190 9.14 2.54 -6.84
CA VAL A 190 9.00 2.44 -8.29
C VAL A 190 8.13 3.52 -8.94
N ALA A 191 7.07 4.00 -8.28
CA ALA A 191 6.10 4.88 -8.92
C ALA A 191 6.69 6.25 -9.30
N GLN A 192 7.66 6.74 -8.52
CA GLN A 192 8.30 8.04 -8.79
C GLN A 192 9.38 7.96 -9.88
N SER A 193 10.03 6.80 -10.06
CA SER A 193 11.01 6.62 -11.14
C SER A 193 10.34 6.53 -12.50
N ILE A 194 9.14 5.95 -12.56
CA ILE A 194 8.38 5.76 -13.81
C ILE A 194 7.87 7.10 -14.38
N ILE A 195 7.29 7.98 -13.54
CA ILE A 195 6.86 9.32 -13.99
C ILE A 195 8.05 10.15 -14.52
N LYS A 196 9.25 9.97 -13.95
CA LYS A 196 10.47 10.59 -14.46
C LYS A 196 10.92 9.98 -15.79
N ALA A 197 10.72 8.68 -15.99
CA ALA A 197 11.05 8.00 -17.25
C ALA A 197 10.19 8.51 -18.41
N LEU A 198 8.92 8.84 -18.18
CA LEU A 198 8.01 9.42 -19.18
C LEU A 198 8.53 10.70 -19.85
N LEU A 199 9.23 11.56 -19.09
CA LEU A 199 9.87 12.78 -19.61
C LEU A 199 11.00 12.50 -20.61
N VAL A 200 11.56 11.29 -20.57
CA VAL A 200 12.62 10.83 -21.46
C VAL A 200 12.04 10.00 -22.62
N VAL A 201 11.04 9.16 -22.35
CA VAL A 201 10.42 8.29 -23.37
C VAL A 201 9.67 9.10 -24.42
N GLY A 202 8.92 10.14 -24.05
CA GLY A 202 8.13 10.98 -24.97
C GLY A 202 8.97 11.62 -26.10
N PRO A 203 10.04 12.37 -25.78
CA PRO A 203 10.92 12.95 -26.79
C PRO A 203 11.56 11.90 -27.71
N ILE A 204 12.04 10.79 -27.15
CA ILE A 204 12.69 9.73 -27.94
C ILE A 204 11.68 9.06 -28.87
N ALA A 205 10.50 8.69 -28.37
CA ALA A 205 9.43 8.14 -29.18
C ALA A 205 9.01 9.10 -30.30
N HIS A 206 8.95 10.40 -30.04
CA HIS A 206 8.56 11.41 -31.03
C HIS A 206 9.60 11.54 -32.15
N VAL A 207 10.88 11.53 -31.79
CA VAL A 207 11.97 11.54 -32.77
C VAL A 207 11.96 10.24 -33.59
N LEU A 208 11.87 9.08 -32.93
CA LEU A 208 11.86 7.78 -33.61
C LEU A 208 10.68 7.64 -34.57
N GLU A 209 9.49 8.08 -34.19
CA GLU A 209 8.31 8.03 -35.06
C GLU A 209 8.47 8.91 -36.31
N LYS A 210 9.16 10.04 -36.19
CA LYS A 210 9.48 10.91 -37.33
C LYS A 210 10.58 10.37 -38.24
N PHE A 211 11.52 9.60 -37.71
CA PHE A 211 12.60 8.99 -38.48
C PHE A 211 12.14 7.73 -39.22
N ALA A 212 11.33 6.89 -38.58
CA ALA A 212 10.79 5.68 -39.17
C ALA A 212 9.40 5.39 -38.57
N ALA A 213 8.37 5.47 -39.42
CA ALA A 213 7.00 5.25 -39.00
C ALA A 213 6.84 3.86 -38.35
N GLY A 214 6.18 3.82 -37.20
CA GLY A 214 5.99 2.61 -36.40
C GLY A 214 7.12 2.30 -35.40
N VAL A 215 8.33 2.84 -35.58
CA VAL A 215 9.44 2.60 -34.62
C VAL A 215 9.22 3.34 -33.31
N GLY A 216 8.66 4.55 -33.35
CA GLY A 216 8.26 5.27 -32.14
C GLY A 216 7.14 4.56 -31.39
N LYS A 217 6.19 3.95 -32.12
CA LYS A 217 5.14 3.09 -31.54
C LYS A 217 5.71 1.86 -30.82
N ILE A 218 6.67 1.15 -31.42
CA ILE A 218 7.37 0.04 -30.75
C ILE A 218 8.08 0.53 -29.48
N PHE A 219 8.85 1.62 -29.60
CA PHE A 219 9.64 2.14 -28.48
C PHE A 219 8.74 2.59 -27.33
N ALA A 220 7.67 3.34 -27.61
CA ALA A 220 6.73 3.81 -26.60
C ALA A 220 6.00 2.65 -25.90
N ALA A 221 5.57 1.63 -26.65
CA ALA A 221 4.91 0.45 -26.08
C ALA A 221 5.88 -0.42 -25.24
N SER A 222 7.16 -0.50 -25.62
CA SER A 222 8.12 -1.39 -24.95
C SER A 222 8.82 -0.74 -23.76
N ALA A 223 9.09 0.56 -23.80
CA ALA A 223 9.92 1.23 -22.83
C ALA A 223 9.30 1.23 -21.42
N ASP A 224 8.02 1.56 -21.32
CA ASP A 224 7.30 1.55 -20.04
C ASP A 224 7.08 0.12 -19.54
N ASP A 225 6.65 -0.79 -20.42
CA ASP A 225 6.33 -2.19 -20.09
C ASP A 225 7.57 -2.96 -19.57
N ILE A 226 8.77 -2.72 -20.14
CA ILE A 226 10.03 -3.30 -19.66
C ILE A 226 10.43 -2.72 -18.29
N LEU A 227 10.29 -1.40 -18.10
CA LEU A 227 10.62 -0.75 -16.83
C LEU A 227 9.65 -1.19 -15.72
N GLY A 228 8.36 -1.28 -16.04
CA GLY A 228 7.30 -1.80 -15.19
C GLY A 228 7.56 -3.25 -14.79
N GLU A 229 7.86 -4.13 -15.74
CA GLU A 229 8.16 -5.54 -15.45
C GLU A 229 9.42 -5.68 -14.58
N SER A 230 10.47 -4.92 -14.87
CA SER A 230 11.71 -4.94 -14.08
C SER A 230 11.43 -4.56 -12.62
N ALA A 231 10.60 -3.55 -12.42
CA ALA A 231 10.21 -3.10 -11.10
C ALA A 231 9.30 -4.10 -10.38
N GLU A 232 8.39 -4.75 -11.10
CA GLU A 232 7.54 -5.79 -10.53
C GLU A 232 8.34 -7.05 -10.16
N LEU A 233 9.33 -7.44 -10.96
CA LEU A 233 10.27 -8.51 -10.61
C LEU A 233 11.02 -8.18 -9.32
N MET A 234 11.45 -6.94 -9.12
CA MET A 234 12.05 -6.49 -7.87
C MET A 234 11.06 -6.51 -6.70
N ALA A 235 9.81 -6.09 -6.91
CA ALA A 235 8.78 -6.11 -5.88
C ALA A 235 8.40 -7.56 -5.46
N LEU A 236 8.32 -8.49 -6.41
CA LEU A 236 8.13 -9.92 -6.13
C LEU A 236 9.34 -10.51 -5.41
N ARG A 237 10.56 -10.13 -5.82
CA ARG A 237 11.79 -10.56 -5.15
C ARG A 237 11.83 -10.08 -3.70
N GLY A 238 11.45 -8.82 -3.46
CA GLY A 238 11.28 -8.23 -2.14
C GLY A 238 10.11 -8.82 -1.34
N SER A 239 9.15 -9.46 -2.02
CA SER A 239 8.06 -10.22 -1.38
C SER A 239 8.42 -11.68 -1.07
N GLY A 240 9.68 -12.09 -1.26
CA GLY A 240 10.18 -13.41 -0.86
C GLY A 240 10.25 -14.47 -1.98
N PHE A 241 9.86 -14.14 -3.22
CA PHE A 241 10.00 -15.08 -4.34
C PHE A 241 11.48 -15.23 -4.77
N SER A 242 11.89 -16.45 -5.13
CA SER A 242 13.28 -16.73 -5.52
C SER A 242 13.59 -16.32 -6.96
N TRP A 243 14.85 -15.97 -7.26
CA TRP A 243 15.28 -15.69 -8.64
C TRP A 243 15.03 -16.84 -9.61
N ARG A 244 15.08 -18.09 -9.14
CA ARG A 244 14.76 -19.26 -9.96
C ARG A 244 13.27 -19.34 -10.31
N GLU A 245 12.38 -18.92 -9.41
CA GLU A 245 10.94 -18.85 -9.69
C GLU A 245 10.63 -17.70 -10.64
N LEU A 246 11.26 -16.54 -10.44
CA LEU A 246 11.10 -15.38 -11.32
C LEU A 246 11.67 -15.65 -12.72
N ALA A 247 12.83 -16.30 -12.83
CA ALA A 247 13.43 -16.65 -14.12
C ALA A 247 12.57 -17.63 -14.94
N LYS A 248 11.75 -18.47 -14.31
CA LYS A 248 10.81 -19.33 -15.04
C LYS A 248 9.74 -18.52 -15.79
N ARG A 249 9.45 -17.29 -15.34
CA ARG A 249 8.47 -16.39 -15.97
C ARG A 249 8.95 -15.89 -17.33
N SER A 250 10.26 -15.81 -17.58
CA SER A 250 10.81 -15.36 -18.87
C SER A 250 10.35 -16.23 -20.04
N ARG A 251 10.07 -17.52 -19.81
CA ARG A 251 9.52 -18.43 -20.82
C ARG A 251 8.15 -18.01 -21.35
N ILE A 252 7.39 -17.26 -20.55
CA ILE A 252 6.08 -16.71 -20.93
C ILE A 252 6.24 -15.25 -21.38
N LEU A 253 7.08 -14.47 -20.68
CA LEU A 253 7.27 -13.05 -20.97
C LEU A 253 7.94 -12.81 -22.34
N ILE A 254 8.90 -13.64 -22.76
CA ILE A 254 9.58 -13.46 -24.06
C ILE A 254 8.59 -13.60 -25.23
N PRO A 255 7.77 -14.66 -25.32
CA PRO A 255 6.72 -14.74 -26.34
C PRO A 255 5.73 -13.57 -26.29
N VAL A 256 5.29 -13.16 -25.10
CA VAL A 256 4.38 -12.03 -24.94
C VAL A 256 5.01 -10.74 -25.45
N PHE A 257 6.27 -10.50 -25.12
CA PHE A 257 7.03 -9.35 -25.62
C PHE A 257 7.12 -9.34 -27.14
N ALA A 258 7.38 -10.49 -27.77
CA ALA A 258 7.43 -10.61 -29.22
C ALA A 258 6.07 -10.29 -29.86
N VAL A 259 4.97 -10.82 -29.29
CA VAL A 259 3.61 -10.53 -29.76
C VAL A 259 3.25 -9.07 -29.58
N ALA A 260 3.61 -8.46 -28.45
CA ALA A 260 3.40 -7.05 -28.16
C ALA A 260 4.18 -6.15 -29.12
N THR A 261 5.45 -6.46 -29.38
CA THR A 261 6.29 -5.74 -30.34
C THR A 261 5.70 -5.81 -31.74
N TYR A 262 5.27 -7.00 -32.17
CA TYR A 262 4.61 -7.19 -33.46
C TYR A 262 3.28 -6.42 -33.54
N GLY A 263 2.47 -6.48 -32.48
CA GLY A 263 1.23 -5.73 -32.36
C GLY A 263 1.47 -4.23 -32.51
N ALA A 264 2.39 -3.65 -31.73
CA ALA A 264 2.75 -2.24 -31.80
C ALA A 264 3.24 -1.81 -33.18
N TYR A 265 4.03 -2.64 -33.87
CA TYR A 265 4.46 -2.40 -35.24
C TYR A 265 3.29 -2.40 -36.23
N SER A 266 2.36 -3.36 -36.10
CA SER A 266 1.20 -3.51 -37.00
C SER A 266 0.21 -2.34 -36.95
N VAL A 267 0.25 -1.53 -35.88
CA VAL A 267 -0.65 -0.37 -35.69
C VAL A 267 -0.55 0.60 -36.85
N HIS A 268 0.66 0.86 -37.37
CA HIS A 268 0.82 1.83 -38.46
C HIS A 268 -0.01 1.41 -39.70
N HIS A 269 0.08 0.14 -40.10
CA HIS A 269 -0.68 -0.38 -41.23
C HIS A 269 -2.20 -0.36 -41.00
N LEU A 270 -2.64 -0.62 -39.77
CA LEU A 270 -4.06 -0.55 -39.39
C LEU A 270 -4.59 0.88 -39.50
N LEU A 271 -3.80 1.88 -39.10
CA LEU A 271 -4.18 3.28 -39.19
C LEU A 271 -4.26 3.75 -40.66
N GLU A 272 -3.28 3.38 -41.49
CA GLU A 272 -3.28 3.71 -42.92
C GLU A 272 -4.47 3.08 -43.67
N SER A 273 -4.88 1.88 -43.27
CA SER A 273 -6.04 1.18 -43.83
C SER A 273 -7.39 1.72 -43.33
N GLY A 274 -7.40 2.80 -42.54
CA GLY A 274 -8.60 3.41 -41.97
C GLY A 274 -9.21 2.66 -40.78
N HIS A 275 -8.56 1.60 -40.28
CA HIS A 275 -9.02 0.81 -39.15
C HIS A 275 -8.62 1.44 -37.80
N LEU A 276 -9.03 2.69 -37.58
CA LEU A 276 -8.61 3.51 -36.44
C LEU A 276 -8.88 2.84 -35.09
N ILE A 277 -10.10 2.33 -34.86
CA ILE A 277 -10.46 1.70 -33.59
C ILE A 277 -9.60 0.45 -33.33
N GLN A 278 -9.39 -0.38 -34.35
CA GLN A 278 -8.59 -1.60 -34.22
C GLN A 278 -7.11 -1.26 -33.97
N GLY A 279 -6.54 -0.29 -34.68
CA GLY A 279 -5.19 0.21 -34.45
C GLY A 279 -5.00 0.72 -33.02
N GLY A 280 -5.99 1.44 -32.48
CA GLY A 280 -6.00 1.90 -31.10
C GLY A 280 -6.04 0.76 -30.08
N ILE A 281 -6.93 -0.23 -30.28
CA ILE A 281 -7.03 -1.42 -29.43
C ILE A 281 -5.70 -2.20 -29.43
N VAL A 282 -5.15 -2.46 -30.62
CA VAL A 282 -3.90 -3.22 -30.78
C VAL A 282 -2.75 -2.49 -30.11
N PHE A 283 -2.64 -1.17 -30.27
CA PHE A 283 -1.61 -0.40 -29.59
C PHE A 283 -1.77 -0.45 -28.07
N GLY A 284 -2.97 -0.21 -27.56
CA GLY A 284 -3.25 -0.18 -26.13
C GLY A 284 -2.97 -1.52 -25.44
N PHE A 285 -3.33 -2.65 -26.07
CA PHE A 285 -2.97 -3.97 -25.53
C PHE A 285 -1.47 -4.27 -25.66
N SER A 286 -0.83 -3.86 -26.75
CA SER A 286 0.60 -4.06 -26.96
C SER A 286 1.45 -3.30 -25.93
N ALA A 287 0.98 -2.12 -25.51
CA ALA A 287 1.66 -1.28 -24.53
C ALA A 287 1.66 -1.81 -23.09
N VAL A 288 0.74 -2.72 -22.76
CA VAL A 288 0.55 -3.24 -21.38
C VAL A 288 0.59 -4.78 -21.35
N ALA A 289 1.16 -5.39 -22.37
CA ALA A 289 1.06 -6.82 -22.57
C ALA A 289 1.85 -7.60 -21.51
N LEU A 290 3.07 -7.16 -21.19
CA LEU A 290 3.90 -7.83 -20.19
C LEU A 290 3.34 -7.62 -18.80
N SER A 291 3.00 -6.38 -18.46
CA SER A 291 2.45 -6.05 -17.16
C SER A 291 1.12 -6.73 -16.85
N LEU A 292 0.19 -6.78 -17.82
CA LEU A 292 -1.06 -7.53 -17.68
C LEU A 292 -0.79 -9.02 -17.49
N THR A 293 0.17 -9.58 -18.24
CA THR A 293 0.61 -10.97 -18.08
C THR A 293 1.16 -11.20 -16.69
N THR A 294 1.91 -10.25 -16.16
CA THR A 294 2.50 -10.35 -14.83
C THR A 294 1.47 -10.26 -13.72
N ALA A 295 0.52 -9.33 -13.80
CA ALA A 295 -0.60 -9.24 -12.86
C ALA A 295 -1.45 -10.53 -12.85
N VAL A 296 -1.64 -11.16 -14.01
CA VAL A 296 -2.33 -12.46 -14.09
C VAL A 296 -1.48 -13.58 -13.46
N GLN A 297 -0.17 -13.61 -13.74
CA GLN A 297 0.73 -14.60 -13.18
C GLN A 297 0.87 -14.48 -11.65
N SER A 298 0.93 -13.27 -11.11
CA SER A 298 0.99 -13.06 -9.66
C SER A 298 -0.24 -13.64 -8.96
N LEU A 299 -1.42 -13.45 -9.54
CA LEU A 299 -2.65 -14.03 -9.02
C LEU A 299 -2.58 -15.56 -8.96
N PHE A 300 -2.06 -16.21 -10.01
CA PHE A 300 -1.86 -17.66 -10.02
C PHE A 300 -0.81 -18.11 -9.00
N MET A 301 0.28 -17.35 -8.82
CA MET A 301 1.30 -17.62 -7.80
C MET A 301 0.72 -17.53 -6.39
N TYR A 302 -0.07 -16.49 -6.09
CA TYR A 302 -0.76 -16.36 -4.82
C TYR A 302 -1.78 -17.47 -4.60
N ARG A 303 -2.59 -17.80 -5.61
CA ARG A 303 -3.53 -18.93 -5.54
C ARG A 303 -2.81 -20.25 -5.24
N LYS A 304 -1.66 -20.50 -5.86
CA LYS A 304 -0.82 -21.68 -5.59
C LYS A 304 -0.30 -21.68 -4.15
N ASN A 305 0.21 -20.55 -3.66
CA ASN A 305 0.68 -20.41 -2.29
C ASN A 305 -0.45 -20.63 -1.27
N LEU A 306 -1.67 -20.18 -1.57
CA LEU A 306 -2.84 -20.40 -0.73
C LEU A 306 -3.23 -21.88 -0.64
N VAL A 307 -3.22 -22.59 -1.78
CA VAL A 307 -3.44 -24.05 -1.79
C VAL A 307 -2.39 -24.77 -0.96
N GLN A 308 -1.13 -24.34 -1.01
CA GLN A 308 -0.07 -24.89 -0.16
C GLN A 308 -0.30 -24.61 1.33
N LEU A 309 -0.74 -23.40 1.69
CA LEU A 309 -1.07 -23.09 3.09
C LEU A 309 -2.19 -23.97 3.65
N ILE A 310 -3.19 -24.29 2.82
CA ILE A 310 -4.28 -25.20 3.18
C ILE A 310 -3.74 -26.64 3.32
N ALA A 311 -2.89 -27.09 2.39
CA ALA A 311 -2.25 -28.40 2.47
C ALA A 311 -1.36 -28.54 3.72
N ASP A 312 -0.64 -27.48 4.09
CA ASP A 312 0.19 -27.38 5.29
C ASP A 312 -0.66 -27.24 6.58
N LYS A 313 -2.00 -27.28 6.48
CA LYS A 313 -2.97 -27.12 7.59
C LYS A 313 -2.85 -25.80 8.37
N LYS A 314 -2.25 -24.77 7.75
CA LYS A 314 -2.10 -23.43 8.36
C LYS A 314 -3.33 -22.54 8.14
N LEU A 315 -4.20 -22.91 7.20
CA LEU A 315 -5.44 -22.23 6.91
C LEU A 315 -6.56 -23.26 6.69
N LEU A 316 -7.75 -22.98 7.21
CA LEU A 316 -8.94 -23.77 6.89
C LEU A 316 -9.28 -23.62 5.39
N PRO A 317 -9.71 -24.71 4.72
CA PRO A 317 -10.10 -24.64 3.32
C PRO A 317 -11.29 -23.68 3.16
N PRO A 318 -11.24 -22.74 2.19
CA PRO A 318 -12.38 -21.90 1.85
C PRO A 318 -13.56 -22.73 1.36
N GLU A 319 -14.78 -22.26 1.60
CA GLU A 319 -16.03 -22.95 1.22
C GLU A 319 -16.16 -23.22 -0.29
N SER A 320 -15.46 -22.45 -1.13
CA SER A 320 -15.50 -22.61 -2.58
C SER A 320 -14.19 -22.21 -3.26
N SER A 321 -13.99 -22.71 -4.49
CA SER A 321 -12.86 -22.31 -5.35
C SER A 321 -12.85 -20.79 -5.63
N TRP A 322 -14.03 -20.17 -5.74
CA TRP A 322 -14.15 -18.71 -5.88
C TRP A 322 -13.65 -17.96 -4.64
N ALA A 323 -13.94 -18.45 -3.44
CA ALA A 323 -13.44 -17.86 -2.21
C ALA A 323 -11.89 -17.90 -2.14
N THR A 324 -11.28 -18.98 -2.64
CA THR A 324 -9.82 -19.09 -2.79
C THR A 324 -9.26 -18.02 -3.74
N THR A 325 -9.88 -17.84 -4.91
CA THR A 325 -9.48 -16.80 -5.88
C THR A 325 -9.66 -15.40 -5.31
N LYS A 326 -10.77 -15.14 -4.60
CA LYS A 326 -11.03 -13.87 -3.93
C LYS A 326 -9.96 -13.54 -2.89
N LEU A 327 -9.52 -14.52 -2.10
CA LEU A 327 -8.43 -14.32 -1.13
C LEU A 327 -7.08 -14.05 -1.82
N ALA A 328 -6.79 -14.72 -2.94
CA ALA A 328 -5.59 -14.43 -3.72
C ALA A 328 -5.63 -13.01 -4.30
N LEU A 329 -6.76 -12.58 -4.86
CA LEU A 329 -6.96 -11.20 -5.34
C LEU A 329 -6.79 -10.17 -4.22
N LEU A 330 -7.41 -10.42 -3.06
CA LEU A 330 -7.29 -9.52 -1.90
C LEU A 330 -5.85 -9.41 -1.42
N GLN A 331 -5.10 -10.51 -1.44
CA GLN A 331 -3.69 -10.52 -1.05
C GLN A 331 -2.85 -9.74 -2.07
N ASP A 332 -3.08 -9.96 -3.36
CA ASP A 332 -2.33 -9.29 -4.43
C ASP A 332 -2.57 -7.77 -4.41
N PHE A 333 -3.82 -7.35 -4.24
CA PHE A 333 -4.23 -5.95 -4.16
C PHE A 333 -4.11 -5.33 -2.76
N THR A 334 -3.42 -5.99 -1.82
CA THR A 334 -2.92 -5.27 -0.64
C THR A 334 -1.93 -4.17 -1.06
N ASN A 335 -1.25 -4.36 -2.19
CA ASN A 335 -0.41 -3.34 -2.79
C ASN A 335 -1.24 -2.40 -3.71
N PRO A 336 -1.41 -1.11 -3.35
CA PRO A 336 -2.18 -0.17 -4.17
C PRO A 336 -1.57 0.07 -5.54
N ALA A 337 -0.24 -0.05 -5.69
CA ALA A 337 0.39 0.05 -7.02
C ALA A 337 -0.10 -1.07 -7.93
N ARG A 338 -0.19 -2.32 -7.45
CA ARG A 338 -0.68 -3.46 -8.24
C ARG A 338 -2.13 -3.32 -8.68
N LEU A 339 -2.97 -2.79 -7.79
CA LEU A 339 -4.35 -2.48 -8.15
C LEU A 339 -4.40 -1.42 -9.27
N GLY A 340 -3.59 -0.36 -9.14
CA GLY A 340 -3.53 0.68 -10.16
C GLY A 340 -2.91 0.21 -11.48
N LEU A 341 -1.92 -0.68 -11.43
CA LEU A 341 -1.37 -1.37 -12.61
C LEU A 341 -2.48 -2.15 -13.32
N PHE A 342 -3.22 -3.00 -12.60
CA PHE A 342 -4.33 -3.74 -13.19
C PHE A 342 -5.41 -2.84 -13.81
N ILE A 343 -5.84 -1.78 -13.11
CA ILE A 343 -6.84 -0.83 -13.62
C ILE A 343 -6.32 -0.10 -14.86
N GLY A 344 -5.07 0.37 -14.83
CA GLY A 344 -4.49 1.11 -15.94
C GLY A 344 -4.22 0.23 -17.16
N ALA A 345 -3.80 -1.02 -16.98
CA ALA A 345 -3.70 -2.00 -18.06
C ALA A 345 -5.07 -2.28 -18.71
N ALA A 346 -6.14 -2.40 -17.91
CA ALA A 346 -7.50 -2.53 -18.43
C ALA A 346 -7.99 -1.26 -19.18
N GLY A 347 -7.48 -0.09 -18.81
CA GLY A 347 -7.81 1.21 -19.43
C GLY A 347 -6.98 1.55 -20.68
N ALA A 348 -5.82 0.93 -20.88
CA ALA A 348 -4.91 1.24 -21.98
C ALA A 348 -5.52 1.06 -23.39
N PRO A 349 -6.35 0.03 -23.67
CA PRO A 349 -7.05 -0.07 -24.96
C PRO A 349 -7.97 1.12 -25.23
N VAL A 350 -8.64 1.65 -24.19
CA VAL A 350 -9.51 2.83 -24.33
C VAL A 350 -8.69 4.07 -24.69
N MET A 351 -7.55 4.26 -24.03
CA MET A 351 -6.62 5.35 -24.33
C MET A 351 -6.04 5.22 -25.75
N GLY A 352 -5.74 4.01 -26.20
CA GLY A 352 -5.31 3.72 -27.58
C GLY A 352 -6.38 4.06 -28.62
N ILE A 353 -7.65 3.70 -28.37
CA ILE A 353 -8.77 4.09 -29.24
C ILE A 353 -8.88 5.62 -29.32
N LEU A 354 -8.84 6.32 -28.19
CA LEU A 354 -8.92 7.78 -28.15
C LEU A 354 -7.78 8.43 -28.94
N GLY A 355 -6.53 8.00 -28.73
CA GLY A 355 -5.39 8.51 -29.47
C GLY A 355 -5.51 8.32 -30.99
N SER A 356 -6.02 7.15 -31.39
CA SER A 356 -6.23 6.79 -32.80
C SER A 356 -7.35 7.59 -33.46
N VAL A 357 -8.53 7.66 -32.84
CA VAL A 357 -9.69 8.40 -33.37
C VAL A 357 -9.42 9.90 -33.48
N LEU A 358 -8.61 10.45 -32.56
CA LEU A 358 -8.20 11.86 -32.59
C LEU A 358 -7.04 12.13 -33.58
N GLY A 359 -6.51 11.12 -34.27
CA GLY A 359 -5.40 11.29 -35.22
C GLY A 359 -4.07 11.67 -34.54
N LEU A 360 -3.88 11.30 -33.28
CA LEU A 360 -2.73 11.70 -32.47
C LEU A 360 -1.64 10.63 -32.34
N MET A 361 -1.81 9.48 -33.00
CA MET A 361 -0.91 8.32 -32.92
C MET A 361 0.45 8.52 -33.59
N ASP A 362 0.67 9.64 -34.26
CA ASP A 362 1.98 10.01 -34.83
C ASP A 362 2.76 10.96 -33.91
N ASN A 363 2.13 11.38 -32.80
CA ASN A 363 2.79 12.17 -31.78
C ASN A 363 3.38 11.26 -30.69
N GLY A 364 4.70 11.16 -30.64
CA GLY A 364 5.40 10.37 -29.62
C GLY A 364 5.07 10.70 -28.16
N TRP A 365 4.63 11.92 -27.84
CA TRP A 365 4.13 12.25 -26.50
C TRP A 365 2.81 11.56 -26.17
N VAL A 366 1.92 11.46 -27.15
CA VAL A 366 0.65 10.77 -27.01
C VAL A 366 0.87 9.27 -26.96
N LEU A 367 1.78 8.74 -27.80
CA LEU A 367 2.20 7.34 -27.74
C LEU A 367 2.80 6.98 -26.38
N ALA A 368 3.68 7.82 -25.84
CA ALA A 368 4.26 7.60 -24.50
C ALA A 368 3.20 7.71 -23.39
N ALA A 369 2.27 8.67 -23.48
CA ALA A 369 1.20 8.79 -22.49
C ALA A 369 0.26 7.58 -22.48
N ILE A 370 -0.11 7.07 -23.67
CA ILE A 370 -0.91 5.85 -23.81
C ILE A 370 -0.08 4.64 -23.34
N GLY A 371 1.19 4.56 -23.75
CA GLY A 371 2.15 3.54 -23.37
C GLY A 371 2.31 3.38 -21.85
N SER A 372 2.31 4.50 -21.14
CA SER A 372 2.44 4.54 -19.68
C SER A 372 1.10 4.71 -18.94
N THR A 373 -0.04 4.43 -19.58
CA THR A 373 -1.36 4.56 -18.92
C THR A 373 -1.40 3.78 -17.62
N GLU A 374 -0.87 2.55 -17.65
CA GLU A 374 -0.77 1.67 -16.51
C GLU A 374 -0.01 2.29 -15.34
N SER A 375 1.22 2.69 -15.62
CA SER A 375 2.16 3.35 -14.73
C SER A 375 1.61 4.64 -14.11
N ILE A 376 0.93 5.47 -14.91
CA ILE A 376 0.29 6.70 -14.44
C ILE A 376 -0.83 6.35 -13.45
N VAL A 377 -1.71 5.40 -13.79
CA VAL A 377 -2.80 4.97 -12.92
C VAL A 377 -2.28 4.32 -11.65
N ALA A 378 -1.19 3.53 -11.71
CA ALA A 378 -0.52 2.98 -10.55
C ALA A 378 0.02 4.07 -9.62
N GLY A 379 0.73 5.06 -10.16
CA GLY A 379 1.25 6.19 -9.38
C GLY A 379 0.13 7.00 -8.72
N LEU A 380 -0.93 7.32 -9.46
CA LEU A 380 -2.11 8.00 -8.91
C LEU A 380 -2.79 7.14 -7.84
N THR A 381 -2.91 5.83 -8.05
CA THR A 381 -3.52 4.92 -7.06
C THR A 381 -2.73 4.91 -5.76
N VAL A 382 -1.40 4.91 -5.81
CA VAL A 382 -0.54 5.00 -4.62
C VAL A 382 -0.72 6.34 -3.90
N LEU A 383 -0.69 7.46 -4.64
CA LEU A 383 -0.88 8.81 -4.08
C LEU A 383 -2.25 8.95 -3.41
N PHE A 384 -3.29 8.43 -4.04
CA PHE A 384 -4.65 8.47 -3.50
C PHE A 384 -4.90 7.40 -2.45
N ALA A 385 -4.16 6.28 -2.42
CA ALA A 385 -4.37 5.20 -1.46
C ALA A 385 -4.27 5.69 -0.02
N GLY A 386 -3.26 6.52 0.31
CA GLY A 386 -3.15 7.12 1.64
C GLY A 386 -4.39 7.93 2.02
N THR A 387 -4.86 8.79 1.12
CA THR A 387 -6.02 9.66 1.35
C THR A 387 -7.34 8.89 1.40
N ILE A 388 -7.56 7.97 0.46
CA ILE A 388 -8.75 7.11 0.39
C ILE A 388 -8.83 6.25 1.65
N ASN A 389 -7.70 5.71 2.08
CA ASN A 389 -7.68 4.83 3.23
C ASN A 389 -7.90 5.59 4.55
N GLU A 390 -7.30 6.77 4.72
CA GLU A 390 -7.58 7.63 5.88
C GLU A 390 -9.07 8.00 5.93
N ARG A 391 -9.67 8.36 4.78
CA ARG A 391 -11.11 8.64 4.68
C ARG A 391 -11.96 7.40 4.98
N ARG A 392 -11.57 6.20 4.53
CA ARG A 392 -12.28 4.94 4.85
C ARG A 392 -12.22 4.64 6.33
N PHE A 393 -11.07 4.87 6.97
CA PHE A 393 -10.91 4.71 8.41
C PHE A 393 -11.80 5.70 9.17
N GLN A 394 -11.80 6.98 8.81
CA GLN A 394 -12.70 7.99 9.40
C GLN A 394 -14.18 7.65 9.23
N ARG A 395 -14.60 7.16 8.05
CA ARG A 395 -15.98 6.70 7.84
C ARG A 395 -16.32 5.48 8.69
N LYS A 396 -15.40 4.52 8.81
CA LYS A 396 -15.59 3.35 9.68
C LYS A 396 -15.72 3.77 11.15
N LEU A 397 -14.94 4.75 11.60
CA LEU A 397 -15.03 5.30 12.96
C LEU A 397 -16.41 5.91 13.24
N GLN A 398 -16.96 6.68 12.30
CA GLN A 398 -18.29 7.26 12.44
C GLN A 398 -19.42 6.21 12.46
N ALA A 399 -19.20 5.08 11.77
CA ALA A 399 -20.14 3.97 11.66
C ALA A 399 -19.93 2.84 12.68
N PHE A 400 -18.84 2.88 13.46
CA PHE A 400 -18.49 1.82 14.41
C PHE A 400 -19.55 1.75 15.50
N LYS A 401 -20.12 0.56 15.72
CA LYS A 401 -20.98 0.29 16.87
C LYS A 401 -20.12 -0.47 17.90
N PRO A 402 -20.12 -0.07 19.18
CA PRO A 402 -19.40 -0.80 20.22
C PRO A 402 -19.91 -2.25 20.27
N PRO A 403 -19.04 -3.22 20.62
CA PRO A 403 -19.49 -4.58 20.87
C PRO A 403 -20.59 -4.56 21.94
N GLN A 404 -21.71 -5.24 21.65
CA GLN A 404 -22.72 -5.50 22.66
C GLN A 404 -22.11 -6.52 23.63
N HIS A 405 -21.85 -6.08 24.86
CA HIS A 405 -21.43 -6.96 25.95
C HIS A 405 -22.62 -7.71 26.53
#